data_AF-A0A8S1P663-F1
#
_entry.id   AF-A0A8S1P663-F1
#
_cell.length_a   1.000
_cell.length_b   1.000
_cell.length_c   1.000
_cell.angle_alpha   90.00
_cell.angle_beta   90.00
_cell.angle_gamma   90.00
#
_symmetry.space_group_name_H-M   'P 1'
#
loop_
_entity.id
_entity.type
_entity.pdbx_description
1 polymer ?
#
loop_
_entity_poly.entity_id
_entity_poly.type
_entity_poly.pdbx_seq_one_letter_code
_entity_poly.pdbx_strand_id
1 'polypeptide(L)'
;MKRLLKNCDQCSKKLGTVFCQNCQARFCYDCDEEVHNQDQDHKREICSLQQMRENDKIQQIQRGESQILLQKQQNDQERQEQQIELKQVEQEIKQLEQVLSMKENKQKIQLEQLEKEYDEKISIFEERVEQSESTIKEIKQQQKEEDQISEMMKKLREQLEGQRNLVVQKVEQQKQQLNDKEQLLQSLIKQEKDLSGEINKKEVLVGKFKELIQQQQKEKELVMIENEKIKKQLQEIKQMFKEKLSQLGLDENYFNFEEEGGEDNEEEVQIQQNIEDSTEEDEGGVQ
;
A
#
# COMPACT_ATOMS: atom_id res chain seq x y z
N MET A 1 -15.55 -24.51 86.87
CA MET A 1 -15.83 -23.07 86.61
C MET A 1 -17.20 -22.97 85.94
N LYS A 2 -18.18 -22.36 86.61
CA LYS A 2 -19.50 -22.10 86.01
C LYS A 2 -19.29 -21.15 84.83
N ARG A 3 -19.77 -21.50 83.63
CA ARG A 3 -19.63 -20.65 82.44
C ARG A 3 -20.58 -19.46 82.61
N LEU A 4 -20.01 -18.28 82.87
CA LEU A 4 -20.76 -17.06 83.13
C LEU A 4 -21.52 -16.52 81.91
N LEU A 5 -21.24 -17.04 80.70
CA LEU A 5 -21.80 -16.56 79.45
C LEU A 5 -22.57 -17.67 78.73
N LYS A 6 -23.74 -17.33 78.18
CA LYS A 6 -24.55 -18.25 77.38
C LYS A 6 -23.90 -18.55 76.03
N ASN A 7 -23.79 -19.84 75.72
CA ASN A 7 -23.31 -20.31 74.42
C ASN A 7 -24.43 -20.23 73.36
N CYS A 8 -24.03 -20.31 72.09
CA CYS A 8 -24.91 -20.43 70.94
C CYS A 8 -25.81 -21.66 71.08
N ASP A 9 -27.12 -21.48 70.94
CA ASP A 9 -28.12 -22.55 71.10
C ASP A 9 -28.00 -23.60 69.99
N GLN A 10 -27.48 -23.23 68.80
CA GLN A 10 -27.31 -24.15 67.67
C GLN A 10 -26.07 -25.05 67.80
N CYS A 11 -24.91 -24.47 68.12
CA CYS A 11 -23.64 -25.20 68.09
C CYS A 11 -23.09 -25.54 69.48
N SER A 12 -23.56 -24.88 70.55
CA SER A 12 -23.09 -25.01 71.94
C SER A 12 -21.58 -24.78 72.18
N LYS A 13 -20.82 -24.46 71.13
CA LYS A 13 -19.35 -24.34 71.12
C LYS A 13 -18.87 -22.90 71.26
N LYS A 14 -19.55 -21.96 70.63
CA LYS A 14 -19.20 -20.52 70.61
C LYS A 14 -20.18 -19.71 71.44
N LEU A 15 -19.81 -18.48 71.83
CA LEU A 15 -20.69 -17.57 72.56
C LEU A 15 -21.84 -17.08 71.66
N GLY A 16 -23.05 -17.01 72.22
CA GLY A 16 -24.22 -16.50 71.49
C GLY A 16 -24.23 -14.97 71.49
N THR A 17 -23.74 -14.35 70.42
CA THR A 17 -23.60 -12.89 70.28
C THR A 17 -24.80 -12.20 69.62
N VAL A 18 -25.63 -12.96 68.89
CA VAL A 18 -26.82 -12.45 68.18
C VAL A 18 -28.06 -13.14 68.75
N PHE A 19 -29.10 -12.37 69.07
CA PHE A 19 -30.40 -12.90 69.45
C PHE A 19 -31.42 -12.62 68.35
N CYS A 20 -32.09 -13.66 67.88
CA CYS A 20 -33.19 -13.54 66.92
C CYS A 20 -34.52 -13.57 67.68
N GLN A 21 -35.30 -12.49 67.59
CA GLN A 21 -36.60 -12.39 68.27
C GLN A 21 -37.60 -13.39 67.70
N ASN A 22 -37.53 -13.66 66.40
CA ASN A 22 -38.42 -14.58 65.70
C ASN A 22 -38.16 -16.05 66.09
N CYS A 23 -36.88 -16.44 66.17
CA CYS A 23 -36.48 -17.80 66.54
C CYS A 23 -36.41 -18.02 68.07
N GLN A 24 -36.52 -16.94 68.87
CA GLN A 24 -36.29 -16.94 70.32
C GLN A 24 -34.99 -17.64 70.75
N ALA A 25 -33.96 -17.57 69.90
CA ALA A 25 -32.70 -18.30 70.07
C ALA A 25 -31.49 -17.37 69.93
N ARG A 26 -30.39 -17.72 70.59
CA ARG A 26 -29.09 -17.04 70.53
C ARG A 26 -28.12 -17.80 69.64
N PHE A 27 -27.54 -17.12 68.67
CA PHE A 27 -26.57 -17.67 67.73
C PHE A 27 -25.20 -17.00 67.89
N CYS A 28 -24.13 -17.74 67.59
CA CYS A 28 -22.85 -17.10 67.26
C CYS A 28 -22.92 -16.57 65.82
N TYR A 29 -22.03 -15.65 65.46
CA TYR A 29 -22.04 -14.98 64.16
C TYR A 29 -22.18 -15.96 62.97
N ASP A 30 -21.35 -17.01 62.94
CA ASP A 30 -21.38 -18.00 61.85
C ASP A 30 -22.70 -18.77 61.77
N CYS A 31 -23.30 -19.13 62.92
CA CYS A 31 -24.58 -19.84 62.94
C CYS A 31 -25.77 -18.91 62.66
N ASP A 32 -25.65 -17.62 62.97
CA ASP A 32 -26.65 -16.62 62.57
C ASP A 32 -26.66 -16.50 61.05
N GLU A 33 -25.47 -16.43 60.45
CA GLU A 33 -25.31 -16.31 59.01
C GLU A 33 -25.86 -17.55 58.28
N GLU A 34 -25.56 -18.76 58.73
CA GLU A 34 -26.10 -20.00 58.13
C GLU A 34 -27.63 -20.10 58.20
N VAL A 35 -28.25 -19.63 59.28
CA VAL A 35 -29.69 -19.75 59.51
C VAL A 35 -30.47 -18.58 58.90
N HIS A 36 -29.87 -17.40 58.80
CA HIS A 36 -30.57 -16.15 58.44
C HIS A 36 -30.06 -15.47 57.14
N ASN A 37 -29.12 -16.06 56.38
CA ASN A 37 -28.69 -15.52 55.07
C ASN A 37 -29.67 -15.75 53.90
N GLN A 38 -30.77 -16.48 54.09
CA GLN A 38 -31.77 -16.71 53.05
C GLN A 38 -33.04 -15.92 53.38
N ASP A 39 -33.11 -14.66 52.91
CA ASP A 39 -34.28 -13.75 52.86
C ASP A 39 -35.48 -14.11 53.77
N GLN A 40 -35.27 -14.04 55.09
CA GLN A 40 -36.34 -14.06 56.07
C GLN A 40 -36.26 -12.80 56.94
N ASP A 41 -37.36 -12.06 57.04
CA ASP A 41 -37.53 -10.85 57.86
C ASP A 41 -37.50 -11.20 59.37
N HIS A 42 -36.33 -11.62 59.84
CA HIS A 42 -36.08 -11.90 61.24
C HIS A 42 -35.46 -10.68 61.91
N LYS A 43 -36.08 -10.23 62.99
CA LYS A 43 -35.56 -9.12 63.79
C LYS A 43 -34.42 -9.62 64.67
N ARG A 44 -33.21 -9.18 64.32
CA ARG A 44 -31.95 -9.57 64.96
C ARG A 44 -31.40 -8.42 65.80
N GLU A 45 -30.96 -8.72 67.01
CA GLU A 45 -30.34 -7.77 67.92
C GLU A 45 -29.02 -8.36 68.45
N ILE A 46 -27.97 -7.54 68.50
CA ILE A 46 -26.68 -7.94 69.09
C ILE A 46 -26.85 -7.97 70.62
N CYS A 47 -26.56 -9.12 71.25
CA CYS A 47 -26.67 -9.27 72.69
C CYS A 47 -25.64 -8.37 73.40
N SER A 48 -26.08 -7.56 74.36
CA SER A 48 -25.16 -6.84 75.25
C SER A 48 -24.44 -7.79 76.22
N LEU A 49 -23.30 -7.37 76.77
CA LEU A 49 -22.57 -8.10 77.82
C LEU A 49 -23.42 -8.43 79.06
N GLN A 50 -24.52 -7.71 79.27
CA GLN A 50 -25.47 -7.95 80.35
C GLN A 50 -26.49 -9.04 79.97
N GLN A 51 -26.88 -9.13 78.70
CA GLN A 51 -27.79 -10.15 78.16
C GLN A 51 -27.10 -11.50 77.88
N MET A 52 -25.78 -11.49 77.69
CA MET A 52 -24.96 -12.70 77.55
C MET A 52 -24.66 -13.38 78.89
N ARG A 53 -24.82 -12.69 80.03
CA ARG A 53 -24.61 -13.25 81.37
C ARG A 53 -25.82 -14.05 81.87
N GLU A 54 -25.57 -15.20 82.50
CA GLU A 54 -26.63 -15.95 83.19
C GLU A 54 -27.09 -15.20 84.46
N ASN A 55 -28.39 -14.85 84.50
CA ASN A 55 -29.03 -14.30 85.69
C ASN A 55 -29.39 -15.43 86.67
N ASP A 56 -28.45 -15.79 87.54
CA ASP A 56 -28.76 -16.53 88.77
C ASP A 56 -29.41 -15.55 89.77
N LYS A 57 -30.74 -15.45 89.76
CA LYS A 57 -31.48 -14.94 90.92
C LYS A 57 -31.71 -16.10 91.87
N ILE A 58 -31.21 -15.99 93.10
CA ILE A 58 -31.96 -16.13 94.38
C ILE A 58 -30.98 -16.40 95.54
N GLN A 59 -31.30 -15.74 96.67
CA GLN A 59 -30.87 -15.96 98.07
C GLN A 59 -29.64 -15.15 98.52
N GLN A 60 -29.88 -14.05 99.26
CA GLN A 60 -30.04 -14.02 100.75
C GLN A 60 -28.66 -14.08 101.42
N ILE A 61 -28.29 -13.33 102.47
CA ILE A 61 -28.91 -12.30 103.30
C ILE A 61 -27.76 -11.86 104.23
N GLN A 62 -27.65 -10.54 104.46
CA GLN A 62 -27.27 -9.86 105.70
C GLN A 62 -25.90 -10.03 106.41
N ARG A 63 -25.59 -8.91 107.09
CA ARG A 63 -24.76 -8.66 108.29
C ARG A 63 -23.31 -8.28 107.99
N GLY A 64 -22.79 -7.17 108.47
CA GLY A 64 -23.33 -6.17 109.38
C GLY A 64 -22.25 -5.13 109.66
N GLU A 65 -22.69 -3.89 109.82
CA GLU A 65 -21.90 -2.81 110.42
C GLU A 65 -21.53 -3.15 111.86
N SER A 66 -20.53 -2.42 112.36
CA SER A 66 -20.05 -2.31 113.74
C SER A 66 -18.94 -3.29 114.14
N GLN A 67 -17.72 -2.77 114.21
CA GLN A 67 -17.13 -2.40 115.50
C GLN A 67 -15.83 -1.60 115.30
N ILE A 68 -15.94 -0.29 115.57
CA ILE A 68 -14.81 0.55 115.97
C ILE A 68 -14.51 0.21 117.44
N LEU A 69 -13.22 0.27 117.79
CA LEU A 69 -12.60 0.05 119.12
C LEU A 69 -12.11 -1.37 119.41
N LEU A 70 -10.96 -1.73 118.84
CA LEU A 70 -9.80 -2.26 119.57
C LEU A 70 -8.68 -2.59 118.58
N GLN A 71 -7.79 -1.64 118.27
CA GLN A 71 -6.37 -1.88 117.92
C GLN A 71 -5.73 -0.62 117.34
N LYS A 72 -5.44 0.32 118.24
CA LYS A 72 -4.57 1.48 117.96
C LYS A 72 -3.08 1.17 118.17
N GLN A 73 -2.69 -0.12 118.10
CA GLN A 73 -1.32 -0.61 118.31
C GLN A 73 -0.88 -1.76 117.38
N GLN A 74 -1.67 -2.10 116.34
CA GLN A 74 -1.25 -2.99 115.24
C GLN A 74 -1.35 -2.33 113.85
N ASN A 75 -1.92 -1.12 113.77
CA ASN A 75 -2.06 -0.34 112.54
C ASN A 75 -0.73 0.23 112.00
N ASP A 76 0.32 0.32 112.81
CA ASP A 76 1.63 0.79 112.34
C ASP A 76 2.43 -0.30 111.61
N GLN A 77 2.12 -1.58 111.86
CA GLN A 77 2.81 -2.72 111.25
C GLN A 77 2.18 -3.10 109.90
N GLU A 78 0.84 -3.15 109.79
CA GLU A 78 0.14 -3.30 108.50
C GLU A 78 0.32 -2.07 107.59
N ARG A 79 0.41 -0.84 108.14
CA ARG A 79 0.80 0.34 107.34
C ARG A 79 2.25 0.28 106.88
N GLN A 80 3.16 -0.30 107.67
CA GLN A 80 4.55 -0.48 107.25
C GLN A 80 4.66 -1.53 106.14
N GLU A 81 3.97 -2.68 106.26
CA GLU A 81 3.93 -3.70 105.20
C GLU A 81 3.27 -3.16 103.93
N GLN A 82 2.15 -2.45 104.03
CA GLN A 82 1.53 -1.78 102.89
C GLN A 82 2.44 -0.67 102.30
N GLN A 83 3.21 0.06 103.10
CA GLN A 83 4.21 1.01 102.59
C GLN A 83 5.38 0.32 101.90
N ILE A 84 5.77 -0.88 102.35
CA ILE A 84 6.83 -1.67 101.73
C ILE A 84 6.34 -2.25 100.40
N GLU A 85 5.13 -2.80 100.36
CA GLU A 85 4.48 -3.26 99.12
C GLU A 85 4.25 -2.11 98.14
N LEU A 86 3.76 -0.95 98.60
CA LEU A 86 3.64 0.26 97.77
C LEU A 86 4.99 0.69 97.20
N LYS A 87 6.06 0.67 98.00
CA LYS A 87 7.41 0.99 97.52
C LYS A 87 7.95 -0.03 96.51
N GLN A 88 7.63 -1.31 96.69
CA GLN A 88 7.97 -2.36 95.70
C GLN A 88 7.18 -2.19 94.40
N VAL A 89 5.88 -1.92 94.50
CA VAL A 89 5.02 -1.65 93.34
C VAL A 89 5.45 -0.36 92.63
N GLU A 90 5.80 0.71 93.36
CA GLU A 90 6.36 1.93 92.78
C GLU A 90 7.71 1.68 92.07
N GLN A 91 8.54 0.77 92.59
CA GLN A 91 9.77 0.35 91.91
C GLN A 91 9.47 -0.47 90.65
N GLU A 92 8.53 -1.41 90.69
CA GLU A 92 8.11 -2.19 89.51
C GLU A 92 7.47 -1.31 88.43
N ILE A 93 6.64 -0.34 88.82
CA ILE A 93 6.06 0.66 87.91
C ILE A 93 7.17 1.46 87.24
N LYS A 94 8.17 1.95 88.00
CA LYS A 94 9.33 2.65 87.42
C LYS A 94 10.13 1.79 86.45
N GLN A 95 10.32 0.51 86.75
CA GLN A 95 11.00 -0.41 85.84
C GLN A 95 10.20 -0.65 84.57
N LEU A 96 8.88 -0.81 84.66
CA LEU A 96 8.00 -0.97 83.51
C LEU A 96 7.94 0.30 82.65
N GLU A 97 7.85 1.49 83.25
CA GLU A 97 7.93 2.77 82.55
C GLU A 97 9.25 2.90 81.77
N GLN A 98 10.37 2.48 82.36
CA GLN A 98 11.66 2.51 81.70
C GLN A 98 11.72 1.54 80.51
N VAL A 99 11.17 0.33 80.64
CA VAL A 99 11.08 -0.65 79.54
C VAL A 99 10.15 -0.15 78.42
N LEU A 100 9.01 0.44 78.77
CA LEU A 100 8.05 1.01 77.81
C LEU A 100 8.69 2.17 77.05
N SER A 101 9.34 3.10 77.75
CA SER A 101 10.09 4.21 77.15
C SER A 101 11.15 3.72 76.15
N MET A 102 11.89 2.66 76.49
CA MET A 102 12.88 2.07 75.58
C MET A 102 12.22 1.43 74.35
N LYS A 103 11.08 0.74 74.51
CA LYS A 103 10.34 0.14 73.38
C LYS A 103 9.72 1.21 72.48
N GLU A 104 9.14 2.26 73.05
CA GLU A 104 8.57 3.40 72.32
C GLU A 104 9.66 4.10 71.52
N ASN A 105 10.81 4.39 72.12
CA ASN A 105 11.94 4.98 71.39
C ASN A 105 12.43 4.09 70.25
N LYS A 106 12.48 2.77 70.45
CA LYS A 106 12.87 1.82 69.39
C LYS A 106 11.86 1.82 68.24
N GLN A 107 10.56 1.81 68.53
CA GLN A 107 9.51 1.87 67.52
C GLN A 107 9.51 3.21 66.77
N LYS A 108 9.73 4.32 67.50
CA LYS A 108 9.85 5.65 66.91
C LYS A 108 10.99 5.72 65.89
N ILE A 109 12.18 5.21 66.25
CA ILE A 109 13.33 5.18 65.35
C ILE A 109 13.04 4.31 64.11
N GLN A 110 12.38 3.16 64.29
CA GLN A 110 11.99 2.29 63.17
C GLN A 110 11.00 2.97 62.22
N LEU A 111 10.00 3.68 62.77
CA LEU A 111 9.04 4.46 61.99
C LEU A 111 9.74 5.59 61.23
N GLU A 112 10.60 6.37 61.87
CA GLU A 112 11.36 7.45 61.21
C GLU A 112 12.27 6.92 60.08
N GLN A 113 12.84 5.71 60.23
CA GLN A 113 13.61 5.06 59.17
C GLN A 113 12.73 4.63 57.99
N LEU A 114 11.57 4.03 58.29
CA LEU A 114 10.60 3.62 57.27
C LEU A 114 10.04 4.84 56.52
N GLU A 115 9.66 5.91 57.22
CA GLU A 115 9.18 7.15 56.62
C GLU A 115 10.22 7.72 55.66
N LYS A 116 11.50 7.81 56.07
CA LYS A 116 12.58 8.24 55.18
C LYS A 116 12.75 7.35 53.96
N GLU A 117 12.67 6.03 54.12
CA GLU A 117 12.79 5.08 53.00
C GLU A 117 11.60 5.23 52.01
N TYR A 118 10.39 5.47 52.53
CA TYR A 118 9.23 5.72 51.68
C TYR A 118 9.30 7.07 50.97
N ASP A 119 9.73 8.14 51.65
CA ASP A 119 9.92 9.46 51.04
C ASP A 119 10.95 9.40 49.91
N GLU A 120 12.05 8.68 50.11
CA GLU A 120 13.06 8.47 49.06
C GLU A 120 12.49 7.67 47.87
N LYS A 121 11.72 6.61 48.13
CA LYS A 121 11.03 5.84 47.07
C LYS A 121 10.00 6.68 46.31
N ILE A 122 9.25 7.53 47.00
CA ILE A 122 8.27 8.45 46.40
C ILE A 122 9.00 9.44 45.51
N SER A 123 10.08 10.06 46.01
CA SER A 123 10.87 11.02 45.23
C SER A 123 11.46 10.39 43.96
N ILE A 124 12.01 9.17 44.04
CA ILE A 124 12.50 8.42 42.87
C ILE A 124 11.36 8.10 41.89
N PHE A 125 10.18 7.76 42.40
CA PHE A 125 9.01 7.46 41.57
C PHE A 125 8.52 8.71 40.84
N GLU A 126 8.42 9.84 41.53
CA GLU A 126 8.04 11.13 40.95
C GLU A 126 9.01 11.56 39.85
N GLU A 127 10.33 11.43 40.08
CA GLU A 127 11.34 11.74 39.06
C GLU A 127 11.18 10.83 37.83
N ARG A 128 10.93 9.53 38.03
CA ARG A 128 10.67 8.61 36.90
C ARG A 128 9.38 8.95 36.15
N VAL A 129 8.34 9.39 36.85
CA VAL A 129 7.10 9.83 36.21
C VAL A 129 7.36 11.06 35.35
N GLU A 130 8.07 12.07 35.87
CA GLU A 130 8.44 13.27 35.09
C GLU A 130 9.29 12.92 33.85
N GLN A 131 10.28 12.03 33.98
CA GLN A 131 11.07 11.53 32.85
C GLN A 131 10.23 10.75 31.83
N SER A 132 9.24 9.98 32.29
CA SER A 132 8.33 9.27 31.39
C SER A 132 7.39 10.23 30.65
N GLU A 133 6.92 11.29 31.32
CA GLU A 133 6.08 12.32 30.71
C GLU A 133 6.82 13.13 29.64
N SER A 134 8.10 13.46 29.86
CA SER A 134 8.92 14.11 28.84
C SER A 134 9.13 13.19 27.63
N THR A 135 9.43 11.92 27.86
CA THR A 135 9.59 10.91 26.79
C THR A 135 8.30 10.74 25.97
N ILE A 136 7.13 10.69 26.62
CA ILE A 136 5.84 10.60 25.93
C ILE A 136 5.56 11.85 25.07
N LYS A 137 5.95 13.04 25.54
CA LYS A 137 5.82 14.28 24.75
C LYS A 137 6.72 14.24 23.51
N GLU A 138 7.95 13.75 23.63
CA GLU A 138 8.88 13.56 22.50
C GLU A 138 8.34 12.57 21.47
N ILE A 139 7.83 11.40 21.91
CA ILE A 139 7.22 10.40 21.01
C ILE A 139 6.03 10.99 20.25
N LYS A 140 5.16 11.75 20.94
CA LYS A 140 4.02 12.42 20.29
C LYS A 140 4.45 13.47 19.26
N GLN A 141 5.58 14.14 19.49
CA GLN A 141 6.13 15.10 18.55
C GLN A 141 6.71 14.39 17.32
N GLN A 142 7.47 13.30 17.52
CA GLN A 142 7.99 12.47 16.43
C GLN A 142 6.86 11.88 15.58
N GLN A 143 5.76 11.42 16.18
CA GLN A 143 4.59 10.94 15.43
C GLN A 143 3.99 12.01 14.51
N LYS A 144 3.92 13.28 14.95
CA LYS A 144 3.44 14.38 14.10
C LYS A 144 4.39 14.63 12.92
N GLU A 145 5.69 14.51 13.14
CA GLU A 145 6.69 14.64 12.07
C GLU A 145 6.59 13.48 11.08
N GLU A 146 6.37 12.25 11.55
CA GLU A 146 6.11 11.08 10.71
C GLU A 146 4.84 11.25 9.86
N ASP A 147 3.76 11.77 10.43
CA ASP A 147 2.52 12.07 9.71
C ASP A 147 2.74 13.11 8.61
N GLN A 148 3.51 14.18 8.90
CA GLN A 148 3.87 15.19 7.91
C GLN A 148 4.73 14.62 6.78
N ILE A 149 5.71 13.77 7.11
CA ILE A 149 6.55 13.09 6.11
C ILE A 149 5.68 12.15 5.26
N SER A 150 4.77 11.40 5.87
CA SER A 150 3.84 10.52 5.18
C SER A 150 2.94 11.29 4.19
N GLU A 151 2.39 12.44 4.59
CA GLU A 151 1.61 13.29 3.71
C GLU A 151 2.44 13.88 2.56
N MET A 152 3.68 14.31 2.84
CA MET A 152 4.61 14.80 1.81
C MET A 152 4.95 13.69 0.81
N MET A 153 5.23 12.48 1.28
CA MET A 153 5.50 11.32 0.44
C MET A 153 4.28 10.94 -0.41
N LYS A 154 3.07 11.06 0.13
CA LYS A 154 1.83 10.86 -0.63
C LYS A 154 1.70 11.88 -1.76
N LYS A 155 1.89 13.18 -1.48
CA LYS A 155 1.86 14.24 -2.51
C LYS A 155 2.92 14.02 -3.59
N LEU A 156 4.13 13.61 -3.20
CA LEU A 156 5.20 13.30 -4.14
C LEU A 156 4.84 12.12 -5.05
N ARG A 157 4.27 11.05 -4.49
CA ARG A 157 3.78 9.90 -5.28
C ARG A 157 2.70 10.31 -6.28
N GLU A 158 1.70 11.10 -5.85
CA GLU A 158 0.63 11.59 -6.72
C GLU A 158 1.18 12.45 -7.88
N GLN A 159 2.17 13.32 -7.60
CA GLN A 159 2.84 14.11 -8.62
C GLN A 159 3.62 13.25 -9.62
N LEU A 160 4.38 12.26 -9.13
CA LEU A 160 5.13 11.34 -9.99
C LEU A 160 4.21 10.46 -10.84
N GLU A 161 3.10 9.97 -10.27
CA GLU A 161 2.09 9.20 -11.01
C GLU A 161 1.45 10.07 -12.11
N GLY A 162 1.15 11.33 -11.82
CA GLY A 162 0.66 12.29 -12.80
C GLY A 162 1.63 12.53 -13.96
N GLN A 163 2.92 12.74 -13.66
CA GLN A 163 3.96 12.89 -14.68
C GLN A 163 4.14 11.62 -15.50
N ARG A 164 4.15 10.45 -14.86
CA ARG A 164 4.22 9.15 -15.51
C ARG A 164 3.07 8.97 -16.50
N ASN A 165 1.83 9.25 -16.08
CA ASN A 165 0.66 9.12 -16.93
C ASN A 165 0.72 10.04 -18.15
N LEU A 166 1.20 11.28 -17.98
CA LEU A 166 1.41 12.21 -19.10
C LEU A 166 2.45 11.69 -20.10
N VAL A 167 3.56 11.12 -19.62
CA VAL A 167 4.60 10.54 -20.49
C VAL A 167 4.05 9.31 -21.23
N VAL A 168 3.35 8.42 -20.53
CA VAL A 168 2.70 7.23 -21.14
C VAL A 168 1.73 7.65 -22.24
N GLN A 169 0.90 8.67 -21.99
CA GLN A 169 -0.03 9.19 -22.98
C GLN A 169 0.68 9.74 -24.23
N LYS A 170 1.78 10.50 -24.05
CA LYS A 170 2.58 11.01 -25.17
C LYS A 170 3.23 9.89 -25.98
N VAL A 171 3.75 8.86 -25.32
CA VAL A 171 4.35 7.69 -25.97
C VAL A 171 3.29 6.93 -26.79
N GLU A 172 2.08 6.74 -26.25
CA GLU A 172 1.01 6.06 -26.99
C GLU A 172 0.56 6.87 -28.21
N GLN A 173 0.48 8.20 -28.09
CA GLN A 173 0.21 9.08 -29.23
C GLN A 173 1.29 8.99 -30.33
N GLN A 174 2.57 9.00 -29.94
CA GLN A 174 3.68 8.85 -30.90
C GLN A 174 3.67 7.48 -31.57
N LYS A 175 3.37 6.42 -30.81
CA LYS A 175 3.23 5.06 -31.34
C LYS A 175 2.10 4.97 -32.36
N GLN A 176 0.95 5.58 -32.11
CA GLN A 176 -0.13 5.63 -33.08
C GLN A 176 0.29 6.37 -34.35
N GLN A 177 0.94 7.53 -34.23
CA GLN A 177 1.44 8.28 -35.39
C GLN A 177 2.47 7.49 -36.22
N LEU A 178 3.33 6.70 -35.58
CA LEU A 178 4.28 5.83 -36.28
C LEU A 178 3.55 4.71 -37.02
N ASN A 179 2.53 4.10 -36.41
CA ASN A 179 1.72 3.07 -37.05
C ASN A 179 0.98 3.62 -38.28
N ASP A 180 0.42 4.83 -38.19
CA ASP A 180 -0.25 5.47 -39.33
C ASP A 180 0.74 5.75 -40.49
N LYS A 181 1.97 6.19 -40.16
CA LYS A 181 3.05 6.38 -41.15
C LYS A 181 3.51 5.06 -41.77
N GLU A 182 3.59 3.99 -40.98
CA GLU A 182 3.95 2.66 -41.47
C GLU A 182 2.90 2.14 -42.47
N GLN A 183 1.61 2.31 -42.17
CA GLN A 183 0.52 1.94 -43.09
C GLN A 183 0.59 2.74 -44.39
N LEU A 184 0.86 4.04 -44.31
CA LEU A 184 1.06 4.88 -45.49
C LEU A 184 2.24 4.40 -46.34
N LEU A 185 3.37 4.08 -45.70
CA LEU A 185 4.55 3.57 -46.39
C LEU A 185 4.26 2.23 -47.10
N GLN A 186 3.55 1.32 -46.44
CA GLN A 186 3.14 0.05 -47.06
C GLN A 186 2.23 0.27 -48.28
N SER A 187 1.34 1.26 -48.23
CA SER A 187 0.50 1.66 -49.37
C SER A 187 1.34 2.19 -50.53
N LEU A 188 2.33 3.05 -50.25
CA LEU A 188 3.22 3.61 -51.27
C LEU A 188 4.09 2.52 -51.92
N ILE A 189 4.64 1.59 -51.13
CA ILE A 189 5.40 0.43 -51.66
C ILE A 189 4.53 -0.43 -52.58
N LYS A 190 3.25 -0.62 -52.24
CA LYS A 190 2.32 -1.35 -53.11
C LYS A 190 2.08 -0.61 -54.43
N GLN A 191 1.82 0.70 -54.36
CA GLN A 191 1.63 1.54 -55.54
C GLN A 191 2.87 1.56 -56.45
N GLU A 192 4.07 1.65 -55.88
CA GLU A 192 5.33 1.57 -56.62
C GLU A 192 5.47 0.25 -57.37
N LYS A 193 5.15 -0.88 -56.72
CA LYS A 193 5.16 -2.21 -57.37
C LYS A 193 4.17 -2.29 -58.53
N ASP A 194 2.97 -1.75 -58.36
CA ASP A 194 1.95 -1.75 -59.40
C ASP A 194 2.41 -0.90 -60.60
N LEU A 195 2.98 0.29 -60.36
CA LEU A 195 3.53 1.17 -61.39
C LEU A 195 4.75 0.56 -62.09
N SER A 196 5.66 -0.06 -61.35
CA SER A 196 6.79 -0.80 -61.92
C SER A 196 6.30 -1.94 -62.84
N GLY A 197 5.23 -2.64 -62.44
CA GLY A 197 4.57 -3.62 -63.29
C GLY A 197 3.96 -3.03 -64.58
N GLU A 198 3.43 -1.81 -64.53
CA GLU A 198 2.93 -1.10 -65.71
C GLU A 198 4.06 -0.63 -66.63
N ILE A 199 5.15 -0.09 -66.07
CA ILE A 199 6.35 0.31 -66.80
C ILE A 199 6.91 -0.90 -67.58
N ASN A 200 7.11 -2.04 -66.92
CA ASN A 200 7.59 -3.26 -67.57
C ASN A 200 6.69 -3.69 -68.75
N LYS A 201 5.36 -3.55 -68.63
CA LYS A 201 4.44 -3.85 -69.73
C LYS A 201 4.62 -2.88 -70.91
N LYS A 202 4.80 -1.59 -70.62
CA LYS A 202 5.06 -0.56 -71.65
C LYS A 202 6.40 -0.79 -72.33
N GLU A 203 7.45 -1.15 -71.61
CA GLU A 203 8.76 -1.49 -72.17
C GLU A 203 8.69 -2.68 -73.13
N VAL A 204 7.95 -3.73 -72.78
CA VAL A 204 7.70 -4.87 -73.68
C VAL A 204 6.98 -4.43 -74.96
N LEU A 205 5.99 -3.53 -74.85
CA LEU A 205 5.30 -2.99 -76.03
C LEU A 205 6.23 -2.15 -76.91
N VAL A 206 7.05 -1.28 -76.30
CA VAL A 206 8.06 -0.50 -77.02
C VAL A 206 9.05 -1.41 -77.74
N GLY A 207 9.48 -2.51 -77.11
CA GLY A 207 10.31 -3.53 -77.75
C GLY A 207 9.66 -4.11 -79.01
N LYS A 208 8.39 -4.51 -78.94
CA LYS A 208 7.63 -5.00 -80.10
C LYS A 208 7.48 -3.95 -81.20
N PHE A 209 7.24 -2.68 -80.86
CA PHE A 209 7.19 -1.60 -81.85
C PHE A 209 8.53 -1.40 -82.55
N LYS A 210 9.65 -1.46 -81.81
CA LYS A 210 11.00 -1.40 -82.39
C LYS A 210 11.23 -2.55 -83.38
N GLU A 211 10.84 -3.77 -83.03
CA GLU A 211 10.92 -4.94 -83.93
C GLU A 211 10.10 -4.74 -85.21
N LEU A 212 8.86 -4.25 -85.09
CA LEU A 212 7.99 -3.96 -86.25
C LEU A 212 8.56 -2.87 -87.16
N ILE A 213 9.12 -1.79 -86.59
CA ILE A 213 9.77 -0.73 -87.37
C ILE A 213 10.98 -1.29 -88.13
N GLN A 214 11.81 -2.11 -87.49
CA GLN A 214 12.93 -2.77 -88.16
C GLN A 214 12.49 -3.72 -89.28
N GLN A 215 11.38 -4.44 -89.08
CA GLN A 215 10.81 -5.29 -90.12
C GLN A 215 10.34 -4.45 -91.33
N GLN A 216 9.62 -3.35 -91.09
CA GLN A 216 9.17 -2.44 -92.15
C GLN A 216 10.33 -1.83 -92.93
N GLN A 217 11.44 -1.48 -92.26
CA GLN A 217 12.64 -0.99 -92.93
C GLN A 217 13.25 -2.04 -93.87
N LYS A 218 13.37 -3.29 -93.42
CA LYS A 218 13.85 -4.40 -94.26
C LYS A 218 12.94 -4.66 -95.45
N GLU A 219 11.63 -4.61 -95.25
CA GLU A 219 10.66 -4.75 -96.34
C GLU A 219 10.80 -3.59 -97.36
N LYS A 220 10.97 -2.35 -96.90
CA LYS A 220 11.25 -1.19 -97.78
C LYS A 220 12.53 -1.41 -98.59
N GLU A 221 13.62 -1.84 -97.96
CA GLU A 221 14.89 -2.14 -98.63
C GLU A 221 14.74 -3.22 -99.71
N LEU A 222 14.03 -4.32 -99.42
CA LEU A 222 13.78 -5.38 -100.39
C LEU A 222 12.99 -4.87 -101.60
N VAL A 223 11.95 -4.08 -101.36
CA VAL A 223 11.16 -3.45 -102.44
C VAL A 223 12.02 -2.51 -103.28
N MET A 224 12.89 -1.70 -102.66
CA MET A 224 13.82 -0.83 -103.40
C MET A 224 14.78 -1.65 -104.28
N ILE A 225 15.37 -2.73 -103.75
CA ILE A 225 16.27 -3.62 -104.51
C ILE A 225 15.54 -4.26 -105.70
N GLU A 226 14.30 -4.73 -105.50
CA GLU A 226 13.50 -5.35 -106.55
C GLU A 226 13.10 -4.33 -107.62
N ASN A 227 12.72 -3.11 -107.22
CA ASN A 227 12.46 -2.00 -108.13
C ASN A 227 13.69 -1.63 -108.98
N GLU A 228 14.88 -1.56 -108.38
CA GLU A 228 16.13 -1.34 -109.13
C GLU A 228 16.41 -2.46 -110.14
N LYS A 229 16.14 -3.72 -109.77
CA LYS A 229 16.29 -4.86 -110.66
C LYS A 229 15.33 -4.77 -111.84
N ILE A 230 14.05 -4.45 -111.59
CA ILE A 230 13.05 -4.24 -112.64
C ILE A 230 13.48 -3.10 -113.56
N LYS A 231 13.94 -1.97 -113.02
CA LYS A 231 14.48 -0.84 -113.81
C LYS A 231 15.63 -1.28 -114.72
N LYS A 232 16.59 -2.06 -114.21
CA LYS A 232 17.70 -2.62 -115.02
C LYS A 232 17.20 -3.55 -116.12
N GLN A 233 16.29 -4.48 -115.80
CA GLN A 233 15.70 -5.38 -116.79
C GLN A 233 14.95 -4.63 -117.89
N LEU A 234 14.20 -3.58 -117.53
CA LEU A 234 13.52 -2.71 -118.49
C LEU A 234 14.52 -1.99 -119.41
N GLN A 235 15.64 -1.49 -118.86
CA GLN A 235 16.70 -0.87 -119.66
C GLN A 235 17.35 -1.85 -120.63
N GLU A 236 17.65 -3.08 -120.18
CA GLU A 236 18.18 -4.16 -121.04
C GLU A 236 17.21 -4.49 -122.18
N ILE A 237 15.91 -4.62 -121.88
CA ILE A 237 14.88 -4.87 -122.89
C ILE A 237 14.79 -3.71 -123.88
N LYS A 238 14.74 -2.46 -123.40
CA LYS A 238 14.74 -1.24 -124.24
C LYS A 238 15.95 -1.25 -125.19
N GLN A 239 17.13 -1.58 -124.68
CA GLN A 239 18.37 -1.67 -125.47
C GLN A 239 18.30 -2.77 -126.54
N MET A 240 17.82 -3.97 -126.20
CA MET A 240 17.64 -5.05 -127.17
C MET A 240 16.68 -4.67 -128.30
N PHE A 241 15.57 -4.00 -127.99
CA PHE A 241 14.62 -3.52 -129.00
C PHE A 241 15.24 -2.46 -129.90
N LYS A 242 15.99 -1.50 -129.33
CA LYS A 242 16.72 -0.48 -130.09
C LYS A 242 17.65 -1.12 -131.11
N GLU A 243 18.47 -2.07 -130.69
CA GLU A 243 19.38 -2.82 -131.58
C GLU A 243 18.65 -3.56 -132.70
N LYS A 244 17.47 -4.13 -132.41
CA LYS A 244 16.66 -4.84 -133.40
C LYS A 244 15.96 -3.91 -134.40
N LEU A 245 15.51 -2.74 -133.97
CA LEU A 245 14.91 -1.74 -134.85
C LEU A 245 15.94 -1.17 -135.84
N SER A 246 17.15 -0.88 -135.36
CA SER A 246 18.27 -0.48 -136.22
C SER A 246 18.54 -1.50 -137.32
N GLN A 247 18.51 -2.80 -136.99
CA GLN A 247 18.71 -3.90 -137.94
C GLN A 247 17.61 -3.97 -139.01
N LEU A 248 16.40 -3.48 -138.71
CA LEU A 248 15.26 -3.46 -139.62
C LEU A 248 15.12 -2.15 -140.42
N GLY A 249 16.01 -1.17 -140.21
CA GLY A 249 15.93 0.14 -140.84
C GLY A 249 14.78 1.02 -140.32
N LEU A 250 14.30 0.73 -139.11
CA LEU A 250 13.27 1.51 -138.42
C LEU A 250 13.94 2.52 -137.47
N ASP A 251 13.24 3.64 -137.19
CA ASP A 251 13.74 4.67 -136.29
C ASP A 251 13.93 4.12 -134.87
N GLU A 252 15.16 4.25 -134.37
CA GLU A 252 15.57 3.82 -133.02
C GLU A 252 14.82 4.57 -131.91
N ASN A 253 14.29 5.76 -132.21
CA ASN A 253 13.58 6.59 -131.25
C ASN A 253 12.10 6.23 -131.10
N TYR A 254 11.60 5.24 -131.85
CA TYR A 254 10.18 4.87 -131.82
C TYR A 254 9.66 4.47 -130.42
N PHE A 255 10.54 3.97 -129.54
CA PHE A 255 10.20 3.60 -128.15
C PHE A 255 10.73 4.56 -127.08
N ASN A 256 11.30 5.71 -127.47
CA ASN A 256 11.54 6.81 -126.53
C ASN A 256 10.21 7.52 -126.30
N PHE A 257 9.27 6.81 -125.66
CA PHE A 257 8.29 7.51 -124.86
C PHE A 257 9.12 8.23 -123.81
N GLU A 258 9.28 9.55 -123.99
CA GLU A 258 9.72 10.41 -122.90
C GLU A 258 8.93 9.93 -121.69
N GLU A 259 9.65 9.53 -120.63
CA GLU A 259 9.03 9.32 -119.34
C GLU A 259 8.44 10.69 -119.01
N GLU A 260 7.22 10.94 -119.49
CA GLU A 260 6.44 12.12 -119.16
C GLU A 260 6.47 12.11 -117.65
N GLY A 261 7.26 13.04 -117.12
CA GLY A 261 7.54 13.15 -115.71
C GLY A 261 6.22 13.30 -115.01
N GLY A 262 5.67 12.18 -114.54
CA GLY A 262 5.10 12.17 -113.23
C GLY A 262 6.23 12.65 -112.34
N GLU A 263 6.31 13.96 -112.13
CA GLU A 263 6.71 14.54 -110.85
C GLU A 263 5.76 13.95 -109.80
N ASP A 264 5.89 12.64 -109.56
CA ASP A 264 5.53 12.06 -108.30
C ASP A 264 6.50 12.76 -107.36
N ASN A 265 6.01 13.86 -106.80
CA ASN A 265 6.53 14.44 -105.58
C ASN A 265 6.54 13.29 -104.58
N GLU A 266 7.60 12.49 -104.63
CA GLU A 266 8.15 11.78 -103.50
C GLU A 266 8.54 12.89 -102.51
N GLU A 267 7.54 13.51 -101.89
CA GLU A 267 7.61 13.76 -100.47
C GLU A 267 7.81 12.37 -99.86
N GLU A 268 9.06 11.86 -99.94
CA GLU A 268 9.60 11.01 -98.91
C GLU A 268 9.26 11.77 -97.65
N VAL A 269 8.18 11.34 -97.00
CA VAL A 269 7.93 11.66 -95.61
C VAL A 269 9.16 11.06 -94.94
N GLN A 270 10.21 11.88 -94.82
CA GLN A 270 11.29 11.71 -93.91
C GLN A 270 10.58 11.72 -92.57
N ILE A 271 10.13 10.54 -92.14
CA ILE A 271 9.91 10.23 -90.75
C ILE A 271 11.32 10.34 -90.18
N GLN A 272 11.74 11.58 -89.92
CA GLN A 272 12.97 11.90 -89.23
C GLN A 272 12.93 11.03 -88.00
N GLN A 273 13.85 10.08 -87.98
CA GLN A 273 14.17 9.26 -86.82
C GLN A 273 14.87 10.17 -85.80
N ASN A 274 14.19 11.22 -85.36
CA ASN A 274 14.46 11.88 -84.11
C ASN A 274 13.70 11.07 -83.04
N ILE A 275 14.06 9.78 -82.92
CA ILE A 275 13.96 9.14 -81.61
C ILE A 275 15.25 9.58 -80.93
N GLU A 276 15.26 10.83 -80.49
CA GLU A 276 16.28 11.32 -79.59
C GLU A 276 16.27 10.39 -78.38
N ASP A 277 17.44 9.82 -78.10
CA ASP A 277 17.82 9.28 -76.80
C ASP A 277 17.70 10.41 -75.77
N SER A 278 16.48 10.78 -75.39
CA SER A 278 16.21 11.54 -74.19
C SER A 278 16.25 10.58 -73.01
N THR A 279 17.42 9.98 -72.77
CA THR A 279 17.82 9.61 -71.41
C THR A 279 18.29 10.89 -70.73
N GLU A 280 17.33 11.75 -70.35
CA GLU A 280 17.61 12.79 -69.35
C GLU A 280 17.81 12.08 -68.01
N GLU A 281 19.07 12.01 -67.61
CA GLU A 281 19.51 11.77 -66.24
C GLU A 281 19.00 12.92 -65.36
N ASP A 282 17.79 12.78 -64.83
CA ASP A 282 17.31 13.66 -63.77
C ASP A 282 17.94 13.17 -62.45
N GLU A 283 19.16 13.63 -62.18
CA GLU A 283 19.82 13.55 -60.88
C GLU A 283 19.00 14.34 -59.85
N GLY A 284 17.96 13.71 -59.32
CA GLY A 284 17.23 14.18 -58.15
C GLY A 284 18.15 14.20 -56.94
N GLY A 285 18.77 15.36 -56.69
CA GLY A 285 19.39 15.70 -55.42
C GLY A 285 18.39 15.60 -54.28
N VAL A 286 18.61 14.65 -53.37
CA VAL A 286 17.91 14.58 -52.09
C VAL A 286 18.81 15.20 -51.02
N GLN A 287 18.35 16.33 -50.50
CA GLN A 287 18.84 16.99 -49.28
C GLN A 287 18.47 16.19 -48.03
#